data_AF-A0A0C3A3G3-F1
#
_entry.id   AF-A0A0C3A3G3-F1
#
_cell.length_a   1.000
_cell.length_b   1.000
_cell.length_c   1.000
_cell.angle_alpha   90.00
_cell.angle_beta   90.00
_cell.angle_gamma   90.00
#
_symmetry.space_group_name_H-M   'P 1'
#
loop_
_entity.id
_entity.type
_entity.pdbx_description
1 polymer ?
#
loop_
_entity_poly.entity_id
_entity_poly.type
_entity_poly.pdbx_seq_one_letter_code
_entity_poly.pdbx_strand_id
1 'polypeptide(L)'
;MINDPKSQHFITWTEHGSSFVVSNVGEFSRNILGSHFKHNNFSSFVRQLNMYGFHKINRTPRAQRTSSNPQIWEFSHPKFLRARPDLLEAIKRKALEPDPRERSR
;
A
#
# COMPACT_ATOMS: atom_id res chain seq x y z
N MET A 1 -10.22 7.14 1.35
CA MET A 1 -8.80 7.13 0.93
C MET A 1 -8.71 7.06 -0.59
N ILE A 2 -8.44 5.93 -1.26
CA ILE A 2 -8.08 5.94 -2.71
C ILE A 2 -9.11 6.52 -3.70
N ASN A 3 -10.41 6.49 -3.38
CA ASN A 3 -11.46 7.09 -4.21
C ASN A 3 -11.76 8.56 -3.83
N ASP A 4 -11.05 9.12 -2.84
CA ASP A 4 -11.23 10.51 -2.40
C ASP A 4 -10.44 11.46 -3.32
N PRO A 5 -11.09 12.44 -3.96
CA PRO A 5 -10.44 13.47 -4.77
C PRO A 5 -9.27 14.16 -4.05
N LYS A 6 -9.39 14.38 -2.74
CA LYS A 6 -8.34 15.06 -1.94
C LYS A 6 -7.05 14.26 -1.83
N SER A 7 -7.11 12.95 -2.08
CA SER A 7 -5.96 12.05 -1.97
C SER A 7 -5.32 11.70 -3.32
N GLN A 8 -5.91 12.16 -4.43
CA GLN A 8 -5.48 11.80 -5.80
C GLN A 8 -4.03 12.22 -6.14
N HIS A 9 -3.45 13.19 -5.44
CA HIS A 9 -2.04 13.54 -5.65
C HIS A 9 -1.06 12.58 -4.96
N PHE A 10 -1.56 11.79 -3.99
CA PHE A 10 -0.73 10.94 -3.14
C PHE A 10 -0.99 9.46 -3.36
N ILE A 11 -2.23 9.07 -3.64
CA ILE A 11 -2.63 7.68 -3.85
C ILE A 11 -3.64 7.57 -4.98
N THR A 12 -3.34 6.77 -5.99
CA THR A 12 -4.18 6.62 -7.18
C THR A 12 -4.25 5.19 -7.66
N TRP A 13 -5.34 4.86 -8.34
CA TRP A 13 -5.43 3.65 -9.12
C TRP A 13 -4.53 3.74 -10.35
N THR A 14 -3.91 2.62 -10.72
CA THR A 14 -3.33 2.45 -12.05
C THR A 14 -4.41 2.45 -13.14
N GLU A 15 -4.02 2.66 -14.39
CA GLU A 15 -4.94 2.74 -15.54
C GLU A 15 -5.91 1.56 -15.61
N HIS A 16 -5.39 0.34 -15.46
CA HIS A 16 -6.18 -0.90 -15.47
C HIS A 16 -6.96 -1.15 -14.16
N GLY A 17 -6.68 -0.40 -13.10
CA GLY A 17 -7.37 -0.55 -11.81
C GLY A 17 -7.05 -1.83 -11.04
N SER A 18 -6.04 -2.60 -11.44
CA SER A 18 -5.60 -3.84 -10.77
C SER A 18 -4.59 -3.62 -9.64
N SER A 19 -4.12 -2.39 -9.51
CA SER A 19 -3.08 -1.97 -8.57
C SER A 19 -3.26 -0.50 -8.25
N PHE A 20 -2.66 -0.06 -7.15
CA PHE A 20 -2.61 1.35 -6.76
C PHE A 20 -1.19 1.80 -6.50
N VAL A 21 -0.97 3.09 -6.69
CA VAL A 21 0.31 3.76 -6.56
C VAL A 21 0.24 4.77 -5.43
N VAL A 22 1.26 4.79 -4.58
CA VAL A 22 1.52 5.81 -3.58
C VAL A 22 2.75 6.61 -4.01
N SER A 23 2.57 7.92 -4.12
CA SER A 23 3.60 8.90 -4.47
C SER A 23 3.84 9.83 -3.30
N ASN A 24 5.04 10.42 -3.24
CA ASN A 24 5.44 11.38 -2.20
C ASN A 24 5.12 10.88 -0.78
N VAL A 25 5.80 9.80 -0.36
CA VAL A 25 5.55 9.09 0.90
C VAL A 25 5.52 10.03 2.12
N GLY A 26 6.36 11.07 2.14
CA GLY A 26 6.40 12.04 3.23
C GLY A 26 5.10 12.83 3.36
N GLU A 27 4.56 13.34 2.26
CA GLU A 27 3.29 14.07 2.27
C GLU A 27 2.09 13.14 2.41
N PHE A 28 2.10 11.97 1.77
CA PHE A 28 1.07 10.94 1.98
C PHE A 28 0.93 10.59 3.46
N SER A 29 2.07 10.40 4.14
CA SER A 29 2.12 10.09 5.56
C SER A 29 1.47 11.19 6.40
N ARG A 30 1.86 12.46 6.20
CA ARG A 30 1.35 13.58 7.01
C ARG A 30 -0.11 13.91 6.72
N ASN A 31 -0.50 13.96 5.45
CA ASN A 31 -1.79 14.50 5.02
C ASN A 31 -2.89 13.44 4.94
N ILE A 32 -2.54 12.20 4.59
CA ILE A 32 -3.51 11.13 4.31
C ILE A 32 -3.54 10.09 5.42
N LEU A 33 -2.39 9.64 5.92
CA LEU A 33 -2.41 8.62 6.98
C LEU A 33 -2.97 9.17 8.30
N GLY A 34 -2.63 10.41 8.66
CA GLY A 34 -3.14 11.04 9.89
C GLY A 34 -4.66 11.24 9.93
N SER A 35 -5.31 11.34 8.77
CA SER A 35 -6.77 11.51 8.67
C SER A 35 -7.54 10.18 8.58
N HIS A 36 -6.88 9.11 8.14
CA HIS A 36 -7.50 7.78 8.00
C HIS A 36 -7.08 6.77 9.08
N PHE A 37 -5.95 6.98 9.76
CA PHE A 37 -5.39 6.08 10.77
C PHE A 37 -4.97 6.86 12.01
N LYS A 38 -4.84 6.16 13.15
CA LYS A 38 -4.34 6.73 14.41
C LYS A 38 -2.82 7.00 14.42
N HIS A 39 -2.17 6.93 13.26
CA HIS A 39 -0.75 7.16 13.08
C HIS A 39 -0.47 7.70 11.68
N ASN A 40 0.65 8.40 11.50
CA ASN A 40 1.12 8.86 10.19
C ASN A 40 2.30 8.02 9.65
N ASN A 41 2.62 6.87 10.26
CA ASN A 41 3.77 6.06 9.88
C ASN A 41 3.48 5.21 8.62
N PHE A 42 4.22 5.46 7.53
CA PHE A 42 4.12 4.68 6.30
C PHE A 42 4.46 3.20 6.47
N SER A 43 5.44 2.86 7.32
CA SER A 43 5.80 1.46 7.58
C SER A 43 4.65 0.67 8.20
N SER A 44 3.84 1.32 9.05
CA SER A 44 2.64 0.71 9.62
C SER A 44 1.55 0.50 8.56
N PHE A 45 1.40 1.44 7.62
CA PHE A 45 0.53 1.27 6.45
C PHE A 45 0.97 0.09 5.58
N VAL A 46 2.26 -0.02 5.27
CA VAL A 46 2.82 -1.16 4.53
C VAL A 46 2.61 -2.48 5.28
N ARG A 47 2.77 -2.48 6.61
CA ARG A 47 2.50 -3.67 7.42
C ARG A 47 1.04 -4.12 7.29
N GLN A 48 0.08 -3.19 7.36
CA GLN A 48 -1.33 -3.52 7.13
C GLN A 48 -1.54 -4.14 5.74
N LEU A 49 -1.00 -3.53 4.69
CA LEU A 49 -1.06 -4.08 3.34
C LEU A 49 -0.54 -5.53 3.27
N ASN A 50 0.64 -5.79 3.83
CA ASN A 50 1.23 -7.13 3.87
C ASN A 50 0.34 -8.14 4.62
N MET A 51 -0.27 -7.71 5.72
CA MET A 51 -1.18 -8.56 6.52
C MET A 51 -2.46 -8.90 5.76
N TYR A 52 -2.92 -8.05 4.84
CA TYR A 52 -4.03 -8.35 3.94
C TYR A 52 -3.58 -8.99 2.61
N GLY A 53 -2.31 -9.36 2.48
CA GLY A 53 -1.79 -10.07 1.31
C GLY A 53 -1.55 -9.20 0.09
N PHE A 54 -1.44 -7.88 0.25
CA PHE A 54 -0.97 -7.02 -0.82
C PHE A 54 0.54 -7.22 -1.03
N HIS A 55 0.98 -7.11 -2.28
CA HIS A 55 2.38 -7.25 -2.65
C HIS A 55 2.87 -6.00 -3.37
N LYS A 56 4.10 -5.60 -3.07
CA LYS A 56 4.77 -4.48 -3.74
C LYS A 56 5.15 -4.87 -5.17
N ILE A 57 4.74 -4.06 -6.14
CA ILE A 57 5.19 -4.17 -7.53
C ILE A 57 6.44 -3.30 -7.70
N ASN A 58 7.53 -3.91 -8.18
CA ASN A 58 8.77 -3.20 -8.46
C ASN A 58 8.84 -2.84 -9.94
N ARG A 59 8.31 -1.67 -10.34
CA ARG A 59 8.38 -1.20 -11.74
C ARG A 59 9.67 -0.48 -12.11
N THR A 60 10.51 -0.07 -11.14
CA THR A 60 11.80 0.56 -11.43
C THR A 60 12.87 -0.50 -11.73
N PRO A 61 13.42 -0.56 -12.97
CA PRO A 61 14.64 -1.32 -13.22
C PRO A 61 15.73 -0.81 -12.30
N ARG A 62 16.52 -1.71 -11.68
CA ARG A 62 17.58 -1.32 -10.74
C ARG A 62 18.55 -0.28 -11.32
N ALA A 63 18.71 -0.28 -12.65
CA ALA A 63 19.58 0.63 -13.39
C ALA A 63 19.11 2.10 -13.47
N GLN A 64 17.84 2.41 -13.17
CA GLN A 64 17.28 3.78 -13.25
C GLN A 64 16.94 4.40 -11.89
N ARG A 65 17.40 3.79 -10.79
CA ARG A 65 17.24 4.35 -9.45
C ARG A 65 18.25 5.47 -9.23
N THR A 66 17.95 6.66 -9.73
CA THR A 66 18.63 7.89 -9.30
C THR A 66 18.05 8.35 -7.97
N SER A 67 18.86 8.99 -7.13
CA SER A 67 18.46 9.62 -5.86
C SER A 67 17.43 10.75 -6.05
N SER A 68 17.24 11.24 -7.28
CA SER A 68 16.28 12.30 -7.64
C SER A 68 14.89 11.78 -8.03
N ASN A 69 14.71 10.47 -8.23
CA ASN A 69 13.42 9.94 -8.65
C ASN A 69 12.46 9.91 -7.44
N PRO A 70 11.27 10.54 -7.54
CA PRO A 70 10.29 10.48 -6.47
C PRO A 70 9.98 9.01 -6.15
N GLN A 71 10.05 8.67 -4.87
CA GLN A 71 9.90 7.27 -4.44
C GLN A 71 8.45 6.83 -4.64
N ILE A 72 8.20 6.17 -5.77
CA ILE A 72 6.90 5.61 -6.12
C ILE A 72 6.78 4.20 -5.55
N TRP A 73 5.65 3.93 -4.87
CA TRP A 73 5.34 2.63 -4.30
C TRP A 73 4.05 2.10 -4.90
N GLU A 74 4.12 0.99 -5.60
CA GLU A 74 2.94 0.35 -6.16
C GLU A 74 2.63 -0.95 -5.42
N PHE A 75 1.35 -1.16 -5.15
CA PHE A 75 0.85 -2.36 -4.49
C PHE A 75 -0.31 -2.96 -5.28
N SER A 76 -0.38 -4.29 -5.27
CA SER A 76 -1.48 -5.04 -5.89
C SER A 76 -2.00 -6.13 -4.98
N HIS A 77 -3.27 -6.46 -5.17
CA HIS A 77 -3.90 -7.66 -4.63
C HIS A 77 -4.92 -8.16 -5.66
N PRO A 78 -4.98 -9.46 -6.00
CA PRO A 78 -5.85 -9.97 -7.07
C PRO A 78 -7.35 -9.66 -6.88
N LYS A 79 -7.78 -9.51 -5.62
CA LYS A 79 -9.16 -9.19 -5.23
C LYS A 79 -9.38 -7.71 -4.88
N PHE A 80 -8.37 -6.86 -5.04
CA PHE A 80 -8.48 -5.41 -4.83
C PHE A 80 -8.46 -4.71 -6.18
N LEU A 81 -9.63 -4.61 -6.81
CA LEU A 81 -9.78 -4.06 -8.16
C LEU A 81 -10.69 -2.83 -8.13
N ARG A 82 -10.36 -1.83 -8.96
CA ARG A 82 -11.20 -0.64 -9.15
C ARG A 82 -12.58 -1.07 -9.64
N ALA A 83 -13.63 -0.50 -9.04
CA ALA A 83 -15.03 -0.81 -9.32
C ALA A 83 -15.50 -2.24 -8.96
N ARG A 84 -14.73 -3.00 -8.19
CA ARG A 84 -15.14 -4.32 -7.66
C ARG A 84 -15.09 -4.38 -6.13
N PRO A 85 -15.91 -3.56 -5.44
CA PRO A 85 -15.97 -3.58 -3.98
C PRO A 85 -16.49 -4.92 -3.43
N ASP A 86 -17.24 -5.69 -4.22
CA ASP A 86 -17.72 -7.04 -3.90
C ASP A 86 -16.58 -8.01 -3.54
N LEU A 87 -15.41 -7.84 -4.16
CA LEU A 87 -14.26 -8.71 -3.93
C LEU A 87 -13.52 -8.40 -2.61
N LEU A 88 -13.81 -7.27 -1.97
CA LEU A 88 -13.15 -6.84 -0.72
C LEU A 88 -13.46 -7.80 0.43
N GLU A 89 -14.64 -8.41 0.46
CA GLU A 89 -15.02 -9.36 1.50
C GLU A 89 -14.11 -10.60 1.53
N ALA A 90 -13.54 -10.93 0.38
CA ALA A 90 -12.64 -12.06 0.22
C ALA A 90 -11.16 -11.73 0.53
N ILE A 91 -10.87 -10.47 0.90
CA ILE A 91 -9.56 -10.05 1.42
C ILE A 91 -9.58 -10.21 2.93
N LYS A 92 -8.99 -11.30 3.43
CA LYS A 92 -8.91 -11.57 4.86
C LYS A 92 -7.52 -11.26 5.38
N ARG A 93 -7.47 -10.76 6.62
CA ARG A 93 -6.23 -10.57 7.35
C ARG A 93 -5.59 -11.94 7.57
N LYS A 94 -4.36 -12.11 7.10
CA LYS A 94 -3.52 -13.26 7.44
C LYS A 94 -3.26 -13.24 8.94
N ALA A 95 -3.41 -14.39 9.60
CA ALA A 95 -2.92 -14.55 10.96
C ALA A 95 -1.44 -14.16 10.97
N LEU A 96 -1.02 -13.41 11.99
CA LEU A 96 0.40 -13.26 12.24
C LEU A 96 0.87 -14.67 12.62
N GLU A 97 1.45 -15.41 11.67
CA GLU A 97 2.32 -16.50 12.07
C GLU A 97 3.35 -15.86 13.01
N PRO A 98 3.41 -16.28 14.29
CA PRO A 98 4.39 -15.73 15.22
C PRO A 98 5.78 -15.88 14.60
N ASP A 99 6.67 -14.91 14.85
CA ASP A 99 8.05 -15.03 14.38
C ASP A 99 8.57 -16.41 14.83
N PRO A 100 9.11 -17.26 13.94
CA PRO A 100 9.67 -18.55 14.32
C PRO A 100 10.65 -18.47 15.50
N ARG A 101 11.23 -17.28 15.76
CA ARG A 101 12.11 -16.98 16.90
C ARG A 101 11.40 -16.82 18.26
N GLU A 102 10.09 -16.58 18.30
CA GLU A 102 9.30 -16.54 19.54
C GLU A 102 8.82 -17.93 19.98
N ARG A 103 8.90 -18.95 19.12
CA ARG A 103 8.49 -20.33 19.44
C ARG A 103 9.51 -21.12 20.27
N SER A 104 10.68 -20.54 20.53
CA SER A 104 11.82 -21.21 21.20
C SER A 104 12.23 -20.51 22.50
N ARG A 105 11.25 -20.11 23.32
CA ARG A 105 11.47 -19.74 24.73
C ARG A 105 10.58 -20.55 25.64
#